data_AF-A0A7C4W826-F1
#
_entry.id   AF-A0A7C4W826-F1
#
_cell.length_a   1.000
_cell.length_b   1.000
_cell.length_c   1.000
_cell.angle_alpha   90.00
_cell.angle_beta   90.00
_cell.angle_gamma   90.00
#
_symmetry.space_group_name_H-M   'P 1'
#
loop_
_entity.id
_entity.type
_entity.pdbx_description
1 polymer ?
#
loop_
_entity_poly.entity_id
_entity_poly.type
_entity_poly.pdbx_seq_one_letter_code
_entity_poly.pdbx_strand_id
1 'polypeptide(L)'
;FLAGHSLGGVAASEFLVKHPELVGIKVKGIIFLASYPARDISYLPIKSLCIYGSEDGILSPKTIKEKKALFPSSTEYVEILGGNHSQFGSYGLQKGDKEAKISAHEQISIVVKAIKEFLEKYTSQR
;
A
#
# COMPACT_ATOMS: atom_id res chain seq x y z
N PHE A 1 -12.46 -1.83 -4.39
CA PHE A 1 -11.05 -1.43 -4.23
C PHE A 1 -10.19 -2.65 -4.46
N LEU A 2 -8.98 -2.47 -4.99
CA LEU A 2 -7.95 -3.52 -4.99
C LEU A 2 -7.00 -3.29 -3.82
N ALA A 3 -6.44 -4.36 -3.27
CA ALA A 3 -5.43 -4.26 -2.23
C ALA A 3 -4.40 -5.38 -2.39
N GLY A 4 -3.17 -5.12 -2.00
CA GLY A 4 -2.14 -6.13 -2.08
C GLY A 4 -0.92 -5.82 -1.22
N HIS A 5 -0.41 -6.87 -0.59
CA HIS A 5 0.83 -6.84 0.17
C HIS A 5 2.02 -7.20 -0.73
N SER A 6 3.12 -6.46 -0.63
CA SER A 6 4.37 -6.76 -1.35
C SER A 6 4.13 -6.98 -2.85
N LEU A 7 4.48 -8.14 -3.41
CA LEU A 7 4.18 -8.49 -4.82
C LEU A 7 2.69 -8.46 -5.18
N GLY A 8 1.79 -8.69 -4.23
CA GLY A 8 0.35 -8.56 -4.44
C GLY A 8 -0.07 -7.13 -4.81
N GLY A 9 0.58 -6.11 -4.24
CA GLY A 9 0.32 -4.71 -4.59
C GLY A 9 0.86 -4.36 -5.97
N VAL A 10 2.04 -4.88 -6.33
CA VAL A 10 2.59 -4.78 -7.69
C VAL A 10 1.62 -5.40 -8.69
N ALA A 11 1.18 -6.63 -8.45
CA ALA A 11 0.22 -7.33 -9.30
C ALA A 11 -1.11 -6.59 -9.43
N ALA A 12 -1.63 -6.02 -8.33
CA ALA A 12 -2.84 -5.21 -8.34
C ALA A 12 -2.69 -3.94 -9.21
N SER A 13 -1.54 -3.27 -9.17
CA SER A 13 -1.28 -2.11 -10.02
C SER A 13 -1.12 -2.49 -11.50
N GLU A 14 -0.43 -3.59 -11.79
CA GLU A 14 -0.25 -4.11 -13.14
C GLU A 14 -1.60 -4.55 -13.75
N PHE A 15 -2.50 -5.11 -12.94
CA PHE A 15 -3.86 -5.42 -13.36
C PHE A 15 -4.60 -4.16 -13.87
N LEU A 16 -4.45 -3.02 -13.20
CA LEU A 16 -5.09 -1.77 -13.64
C LEU A 16 -4.48 -1.20 -14.92
N VAL A 17 -3.17 -1.38 -15.13
CA VAL A 17 -2.52 -1.03 -16.40
C VAL A 17 -3.05 -1.88 -17.55
N LYS A 18 -3.32 -3.17 -17.30
CA LYS A 18 -3.83 -4.11 -18.32
C LYS A 18 -5.34 -4.00 -18.56
N HIS A 19 -6.07 -3.44 -17.58
CA HIS A 19 -7.52 -3.33 -17.61
C HIS A 19 -7.99 -1.88 -17.32
N PRO A 20 -7.55 -0.88 -18.10
CA PRO A 20 -7.90 0.51 -17.87
C PRO A 20 -9.41 0.77 -17.96
N GLU A 21 -10.15 -0.05 -18.71
CA GLU A 21 -11.61 0.01 -18.83
C GLU A 21 -12.36 -0.24 -17.51
N LEU A 22 -11.71 -0.85 -16.51
CA LEU A 22 -12.30 -1.11 -15.20
C LEU A 22 -12.16 0.08 -14.24
N VAL A 23 -11.25 1.01 -14.53
CA VAL A 23 -10.97 2.19 -13.71
C VAL A 23 -12.17 3.12 -13.70
N GLY A 24 -12.60 3.56 -12.51
CA GLY A 24 -13.77 4.41 -12.31
C GLY A 24 -15.12 3.69 -12.40
N ILE A 25 -15.19 2.54 -13.07
CA ILE A 25 -16.41 1.72 -13.17
C ILE A 25 -16.46 0.65 -12.07
N LYS A 26 -15.53 -0.31 -12.11
CA LYS A 26 -15.46 -1.41 -11.14
C LYS A 26 -14.38 -1.18 -10.08
N VAL A 27 -13.31 -0.48 -10.43
CA VAL A 27 -12.21 -0.15 -9.51
C VAL A 27 -12.17 1.34 -9.24
N LYS A 28 -12.54 1.70 -8.01
CA LYS A 28 -12.52 3.09 -7.50
C LYS A 28 -11.18 3.49 -6.85
N GLY A 29 -10.36 2.51 -6.50
CA GLY A 29 -9.10 2.75 -5.81
C GLY A 29 -8.29 1.49 -5.51
N ILE A 30 -7.05 1.71 -5.07
CA ILE A 30 -6.04 0.68 -4.80
C ILE A 30 -5.30 0.96 -3.47
N ILE A 31 -5.03 -0.09 -2.70
CA ILE A 31 -4.31 -0.03 -1.42
C ILE A 31 -3.03 -0.87 -1.51
N PHE A 32 -1.88 -0.23 -1.28
CA PHE A 32 -0.57 -0.86 -1.22
C PHE A 32 -0.18 -1.09 0.24
N LEU A 33 0.16 -2.33 0.59
CA LEU A 33 0.66 -2.70 1.93
C LEU A 33 2.11 -3.16 1.77
N ALA A 34 3.07 -2.39 2.30
CA ALA A 34 4.49 -2.60 2.05
C ALA A 34 4.79 -2.89 0.57
N SER A 35 4.20 -2.07 -0.31
CA SER A 35 4.23 -2.28 -1.77
C SER A 35 4.23 -0.95 -2.54
N TYR A 36 4.47 -1.03 -3.84
CA TYR A 36 4.54 0.09 -4.78
C TYR A 36 4.12 -0.37 -6.18
N PRO A 37 3.68 0.54 -7.07
CA PRO A 37 3.43 0.19 -8.46
C PRO A 37 4.76 0.05 -9.23
N ALA A 38 4.90 -1.03 -10.00
CA ALA A 38 6.11 -1.27 -10.81
C ALA A 38 6.15 -0.42 -12.09
N ARG A 39 5.00 0.04 -12.57
CA ARG A 39 4.84 0.97 -13.70
C ARG A 39 4.19 2.26 -13.24
N ASP A 40 4.32 3.29 -14.06
CA ASP A 40 3.62 4.54 -13.83
C ASP A 40 2.09 4.34 -13.93
N ILE A 41 1.39 4.64 -12.83
CA ILE A 41 -0.07 4.72 -12.76
C ILE A 41 -0.52 6.10 -12.24
N SER A 42 0.38 7.09 -12.25
CA SER A 42 0.12 8.44 -11.72
C SER A 42 -1.01 9.17 -12.43
N TYR A 43 -1.24 8.82 -13.69
CA TYR A 43 -2.31 9.34 -14.55
C TYR A 43 -3.69 8.72 -14.26
N LEU A 44 -3.77 7.61 -13.51
CA LEU A 44 -5.05 6.96 -13.25
C LEU A 44 -5.91 7.79 -12.27
N PRO A 45 -7.18 8.09 -12.60
CA PRO A 45 -8.07 8.89 -11.75
C PRO A 45 -8.68 8.04 -10.62
N ILE A 46 -7.84 7.37 -9.84
CA ILE A 46 -8.25 6.47 -8.75
C ILE A 46 -7.73 6.94 -7.40
N LYS A 47 -8.48 6.62 -6.35
CA LYS A 47 -8.00 6.83 -4.98
C LYS A 47 -6.92 5.82 -4.64
N SER A 48 -5.88 6.23 -3.93
CA SER A 48 -4.81 5.32 -3.55
C SER A 48 -4.34 5.55 -2.12
N LEU A 49 -4.01 4.45 -1.45
CA LEU A 49 -3.41 4.43 -0.12
C LEU A 49 -2.14 3.59 -0.19
N CYS A 50 -1.04 4.09 0.37
CA CYS A 50 0.22 3.38 0.52
C CYS A 50 0.60 3.34 2.01
N ILE A 51 0.63 2.15 2.59
CA ILE A 51 1.01 1.92 3.98
C ILE A 51 2.34 1.16 3.98
N TYR A 52 3.35 1.67 4.69
CA TYR A 52 4.68 1.05 4.76
C TYR A 52 5.32 1.25 6.15
N GLY A 53 6.29 0.41 6.50
CA GLY A 53 6.98 0.48 7.80
C GLY A 53 8.29 1.28 7.75
N SER A 54 8.62 1.99 8.82
CA SER A 54 9.90 2.73 8.90
C SER A 54 11.12 1.79 9.02
N GLU A 55 10.91 0.58 9.54
CA GLU A 55 11.91 -0.48 9.65
C GLU A 55 11.76 -1.52 8.52
N ASP A 56 11.00 -1.24 7.47
CA ASP A 56 10.91 -2.13 6.32
C ASP A 56 12.30 -2.24 5.64
N GLY A 57 12.90 -3.42 5.75
CA GLY A 57 14.22 -3.71 5.18
C GLY A 57 14.18 -4.06 3.69
N ILE A 58 13.00 -4.42 3.17
CA ILE A 58 12.82 -4.87 1.79
C ILE A 58 12.32 -3.74 0.90
N LEU A 59 11.30 -3.03 1.37
CA LEU A 59 10.78 -1.82 0.77
C LEU A 59 11.02 -0.64 1.71
N SER A 60 12.25 -0.13 1.67
CA SER A 60 12.63 1.00 2.51
C SER A 60 11.76 2.25 2.26
N PRO A 61 11.57 3.13 3.27
CA PRO A 61 10.95 4.44 3.08
C PRO A 61 11.59 5.27 1.96
N LYS A 62 12.91 5.12 1.76
CA LYS A 62 13.64 5.75 0.65
C LYS A 62 13.13 5.26 -0.71
N THR A 63 12.91 3.95 -0.86
CA THR A 63 12.36 3.36 -2.08
C THR A 63 10.95 3.89 -2.37
N ILE A 64 10.09 4.03 -1.35
CA ILE A 64 8.77 4.65 -1.50
C ILE A 64 8.90 6.09 -2.02
N LYS A 65 9.82 6.88 -1.45
CA LYS A 65 10.07 8.27 -1.88
C LYS A 65 10.55 8.35 -3.33
N GLU A 66 11.46 7.46 -3.74
CA GLU A 66 11.96 7.39 -5.12
C GLU A 66 10.89 6.97 -6.12
N LYS A 67 9.97 6.08 -5.71
CA LYS A 67 8.87 5.59 -6.54
C LYS A 67 7.64 6.49 -6.50
N LYS A 68 7.64 7.57 -5.72
CA LYS A 68 6.49 8.46 -5.50
C LYS A 68 5.83 8.95 -6.80
N ALA A 69 6.64 9.22 -7.83
CA ALA A 69 6.16 9.66 -9.14
C ALA A 69 5.33 8.61 -9.90
N LEU A 70 5.40 7.32 -9.53
CA LEU A 70 4.63 6.25 -10.17
C LEU A 70 3.23 6.09 -9.57
N PHE A 71 2.99 6.64 -8.39
CA PHE A 71 1.72 6.53 -7.70
C PHE A 71 0.70 7.55 -8.23
N PRO A 72 -0.63 7.26 -8.15
CA PRO A 72 -1.66 8.26 -8.40
C PRO A 72 -1.41 9.53 -7.60
N SER A 73 -1.66 10.70 -8.19
CA SER A 73 -1.42 11.98 -7.51
C SER A 73 -2.21 12.14 -6.21
N SER A 74 -3.36 11.46 -6.09
CA SER A 74 -4.19 11.42 -4.87
C SER A 74 -3.77 10.36 -3.84
N THR A 75 -2.54 9.83 -3.90
CA THR A 75 -2.08 8.79 -2.98
C THR A 75 -1.90 9.35 -1.57
N GLU A 76 -2.60 8.74 -0.62
CA GLU A 76 -2.41 8.95 0.81
C GLU A 76 -1.30 8.02 1.30
N TYR A 77 -0.35 8.54 2.08
CA TYR A 77 0.79 7.78 2.58
C TYR A 77 0.71 7.64 4.10
N VAL A 78 0.88 6.42 4.60
CA VAL A 78 0.91 6.12 6.03
C VAL A 78 2.21 5.37 6.33
N GLU A 79 3.13 6.04 7.02
CA GLU A 79 4.33 5.41 7.56
C GLU A 79 4.04 4.89 8.97
N ILE A 80 4.28 3.59 9.18
CA ILE A 80 4.18 2.95 10.48
C ILE A 80 5.55 3.01 11.15
N LEU A 81 5.72 3.96 12.07
CA LEU A 81 6.94 4.08 12.86
C LEU A 81 7.18 2.79 13.66
N GLY A 82 8.37 2.21 13.50
CA GLY A 82 8.74 0.94 14.10
C GLY A 82 8.18 -0.30 13.40
N GLY A 83 7.32 -0.16 12.40
CA GLY A 83 6.80 -1.29 11.63
C GLY A 83 7.80 -1.82 10.60
N ASN A 84 7.71 -3.11 10.26
CA ASN A 84 8.53 -3.76 9.25
C ASN A 84 7.69 -4.41 8.14
N HIS A 85 8.33 -5.02 7.14
CA HIS A 85 7.62 -5.67 6.03
C HIS A 85 6.84 -6.91 6.47
N SER A 86 7.48 -7.74 7.29
CA SER A 86 7.04 -9.10 7.56
C SER A 86 5.76 -9.15 8.38
N GLN A 87 5.57 -8.18 9.28
CA GLN A 87 4.38 -8.11 10.12
C GLN A 87 3.10 -7.79 9.32
N PHE A 88 3.19 -7.27 8.09
CA PHE A 88 2.00 -7.11 7.23
C PHE A 88 1.42 -8.47 6.79
N GLY A 89 2.27 -9.48 6.60
CA GLY A 89 1.86 -10.81 6.12
C GLY A 89 1.79 -11.89 7.19
N SER A 90 2.15 -11.60 8.44
CA SER A 90 2.08 -12.52 9.59
C SER A 90 2.81 -13.87 9.40
N TYR A 91 3.87 -13.91 8.58
CA TYR A 91 4.64 -15.13 8.28
C TYR A 91 5.95 -15.25 9.07
N GLY A 92 6.19 -14.37 10.04
CA GLY A 92 7.48 -14.26 10.75
C GLY A 92 8.52 -13.46 9.98
N LEU A 93 9.69 -13.19 10.57
CA LEU A 93 10.71 -12.35 9.94
C LEU A 93 11.29 -13.01 8.68
N GLN A 94 11.14 -12.36 7.53
CA GLN A 94 11.77 -12.82 6.29
C GLN A 94 13.20 -12.31 6.12
N LYS A 95 13.99 -13.02 5.31
CA LYS A 95 15.34 -12.61 4.94
C LYS A 95 15.34 -11.24 4.25
N GLY A 96 16.19 -10.33 4.74
CA GLY A 96 16.36 -8.99 4.17
C GLY A 96 15.45 -7.93 4.78
N ASP A 97 14.46 -8.31 5.59
CA ASP A 97 13.72 -7.37 6.42
C ASP A 97 14.49 -7.01 7.69
N LYS A 98 14.04 -5.98 8.41
CA LYS A 98 14.57 -5.65 9.74
C LYS A 98 13.58 -6.06 10.83
N GLU A 99 14.07 -6.15 12.06
CA GLU A 99 13.21 -6.35 13.22
C GLU A 99 12.30 -5.12 13.43
N ALA A 100 11.01 -5.37 13.65
CA ALA A 100 10.09 -4.33 14.05
C ALA A 100 10.38 -3.87 15.48
N LYS A 101 10.14 -2.59 15.74
CA LYS A 101 10.20 -1.98 17.08
C LYS A 101 8.85 -1.96 17.79
N ILE A 102 7.78 -2.30 17.07
CA ILE A 102 6.42 -2.44 17.59
C ILE A 102 5.92 -3.87 17.40
N SER A 103 4.95 -4.29 18.21
CA SER A 103 4.37 -5.62 18.08
C SER A 103 3.62 -5.79 16.76
N ALA A 104 3.52 -7.04 16.29
CA ALA A 104 2.70 -7.37 15.11
C ALA A 104 1.24 -6.93 15.29
N HIS A 105 0.69 -7.08 16.49
CA HIS A 105 -0.67 -6.65 16.80
C HIS A 105 -0.85 -5.13 16.66
N GLU A 106 0.12 -4.34 17.14
CA GLU A 106 0.10 -2.89 17.02
C GLU A 106 0.21 -2.45 15.56
N GLN A 107 1.15 -3.03 14.80
CA GLN A 107 1.27 -2.75 13.37
C GLN A 107 -0.01 -3.06 12.60
N ILE A 108 -0.59 -4.24 12.80
CA ILE A 108 -1.85 -4.62 12.14
C ILE A 108 -3.01 -3.70 12.57
N SER A 109 -3.06 -3.28 13.83
CA SER A 109 -4.07 -2.34 14.30
C SER A 109 -3.98 -0.99 13.57
N ILE A 110 -2.76 -0.49 13.33
CA ILE A 110 -2.52 0.73 12.55
C ILE A 110 -2.94 0.54 11.09
N VAL A 111 -2.58 -0.59 10.47
CA VAL A 111 -2.99 -0.94 9.10
C VAL A 111 -4.51 -0.97 8.96
N VAL A 112 -5.21 -1.67 9.85
CA VAL A 112 -6.68 -1.80 9.83
C VAL A 112 -7.34 -0.43 10.00
N LYS A 113 -6.84 0.40 10.93
CA LYS A 113 -7.34 1.76 11.13
C LYS A 113 -7.21 2.60 9.86
N ALA A 114 -6.02 2.64 9.26
CA ALA A 114 -5.76 3.42 8.05
C ALA A 114 -6.62 2.95 6.86
N ILE A 115 -6.78 1.64 6.67
CA ILE A 115 -7.66 1.09 5.62
C ILE A 115 -9.11 1.49 5.88
N LYS A 116 -9.59 1.37 7.12
CA LYS A 116 -10.97 1.70 7.49
C LYS A 116 -11.27 3.18 7.21
N GLU A 117 -10.42 4.08 7.69
CA GLU A 117 -10.56 5.53 7.48
C GLU A 117 -10.57 5.88 5.98
N PHE A 118 -9.65 5.28 5.21
CA PHE A 118 -9.59 5.46 3.76
C PHE A 118 -10.86 4.96 3.06
N LEU A 119 -11.35 3.78 3.43
CA LEU A 119 -12.58 3.23 2.87
C LEU A 119 -13.79 4.10 3.22
N GLU A 120 -13.97 4.48 4.49
CA GLU A 120 -15.08 5.35 4.91
C GLU A 120 -15.09 6.67 4.13
N LYS A 121 -13.94 7.30 3.97
CA LYS A 121 -13.78 8.55 3.20
C LYS A 121 -14.24 8.42 1.73
N TYR A 122 -14.03 7.27 1.10
CA TYR A 122 -14.28 7.08 -0.35
C TYR A 122 -15.39 6.08 -0.69
N THR A 123 -16.10 5.55 0.31
CA THR A 123 -17.29 4.69 0.12
C THR A 123 -18.57 5.31 0.68
N SER A 124 -18.47 6.16 1.71
CA SER A 124 -19.64 6.77 2.37
C SER A 124 -20.21 7.98 1.64
N GLN A 125 -19.62 8.41 0.52
CA GLN A 125 -20.24 9.36 -0.39
C GLN A 125 -21.14 8.60 -1.37
N ARG A 126 -22.38 8.33 -0.93
CA ARG A 126 -23.52 8.07 -1.80
C ARG A 126 -24.48 9.24 -1.67
#